data_AF-A0A6P4Z5X8-F1
#
_entry.id   AF-A0A6P4Z5X8-F1
#
_cell.length_a   1.000
_cell.length_b   1.000
_cell.length_c   1.000
_cell.angle_alpha   90.00
_cell.angle_beta   90.00
_cell.angle_gamma   90.00
#
_symmetry.space_group_name_H-M   'P 1'
#
loop_
_entity.id
_entity.type
_entity.pdbx_description
1 polymer ?
#
loop_
_entity_poly.entity_id
_entity_poly.type
_entity_poly.pdbx_seq_one_letter_code
_entity_poly.pdbx_strand_id
1 'polypeptide(L)'
;MDPNMVFAEMDPNGDGTIESSEIKTFLEQCGINPSEKLVQRVKSKCDANNDGKLTKDEAARIGEVVKEIADLSKVFLDHDQDHNFTMSFDEMKKKAYTFYTTHADKYGSGNTMEVLNFWAGDKTKEMTVGDFLDIMFEDRL
;
A
#
# COMPACT_ATOMS: atom_id res chain seq x y z
N MET A 1 -0.49 11.08 -12.92
CA MET A 1 0.86 10.59 -12.57
C MET A 1 1.35 9.86 -13.79
N ASP A 2 2.47 10.29 -14.36
CA ASP A 2 3.03 9.66 -15.56
C ASP A 2 3.71 8.35 -15.17
N PRO A 3 3.32 7.19 -15.73
CA PRO A 3 3.86 5.90 -15.32
C PRO A 3 5.37 5.78 -15.54
N ASN A 4 5.89 6.43 -16.59
CA ASN A 4 7.33 6.48 -16.85
C ASN A 4 8.11 7.30 -15.81
N MET A 5 7.49 8.32 -15.22
CA MET A 5 8.12 9.08 -14.13
C MET A 5 8.16 8.23 -12.86
N VAL A 6 7.05 7.55 -12.53
CA VAL A 6 6.98 6.64 -11.39
C VAL A 6 8.02 5.52 -11.53
N PHE A 7 8.13 4.93 -12.72
CA PHE A 7 9.15 3.92 -13.01
C PHE A 7 10.55 4.46 -12.72
N ALA A 8 10.88 5.66 -13.23
CA ALA A 8 12.19 6.26 -13.02
C ALA A 8 12.47 6.64 -11.55
N GLU A 9 11.44 6.98 -10.77
CA GLU A 9 11.58 7.20 -9.33
C GLU A 9 11.82 5.89 -8.56
N MET A 10 11.26 4.79 -9.04
CA MET A 10 11.44 3.46 -8.45
C MET A 10 12.71 2.73 -8.93
N ASP A 11 13.30 3.14 -10.06
CA ASP A 11 14.54 2.63 -10.63
C ASP A 11 15.69 3.65 -10.43
N PRO A 12 16.18 3.85 -9.19
CA PRO A 12 17.22 4.85 -8.90
C PRO A 12 18.59 4.43 -9.44
N ASN A 13 18.82 3.13 -9.63
CA ASN A 13 20.08 2.61 -10.15
C ASN A 13 20.15 2.74 -11.70
N GLY A 14 18.99 2.89 -12.36
CA GLY A 14 18.85 3.12 -13.79
C GLY A 14 19.18 1.89 -14.65
N ASP A 15 19.11 0.69 -14.09
CA ASP A 15 19.40 -0.56 -14.78
C ASP A 15 18.23 -1.02 -15.69
N GLY A 16 17.07 -0.35 -15.57
CA GLY A 16 15.88 -0.60 -16.37
C GLY A 16 15.01 -1.74 -15.84
N THR A 17 15.31 -2.24 -14.64
CA THR A 17 14.56 -3.30 -13.94
C THR A 17 14.35 -2.95 -12.47
N ILE A 18 13.10 -2.91 -12.01
CA ILE A 18 12.81 -2.66 -10.61
C ILE A 18 12.91 -3.95 -9.80
N GLU A 19 13.83 -3.98 -8.85
CA GLU A 19 14.01 -5.07 -7.91
C GLU A 19 13.15 -4.91 -6.64
N SER A 20 12.93 -6.02 -5.92
CA SER A 20 12.19 -6.01 -4.65
C SER A 20 12.80 -5.02 -3.65
N SER A 21 14.13 -4.90 -3.63
CA SER A 21 14.85 -3.97 -2.78
C SER A 21 14.50 -2.52 -3.07
N GLU A 22 14.32 -2.18 -4.35
CA GLU A 22 14.01 -0.82 -4.79
C GLU A 22 12.55 -0.46 -4.52
N ILE A 23 11.62 -1.40 -4.70
CA ILE A 23 10.23 -1.25 -4.24
C ILE A 23 10.21 -0.94 -2.74
N LYS A 24 10.99 -1.69 -1.94
CA LYS A 24 11.08 -1.48 -0.50
C LYS A 24 11.57 -0.07 -0.19
N THR A 25 12.69 0.33 -0.78
CA THR A 25 13.27 1.67 -0.58
C THR A 25 12.32 2.78 -0.99
N PHE A 26 11.61 2.63 -2.11
CA PHE A 26 10.63 3.61 -2.56
C PHE A 26 9.46 3.76 -1.57
N LEU A 27 8.96 2.65 -1.03
CA LEU A 27 7.91 2.67 -0.01
C LEU A 27 8.41 3.30 1.30
N GLU A 28 9.64 2.98 1.73
CA GLU A 28 10.30 3.60 2.88
C GLU A 28 10.45 5.12 2.69
N GLN A 29 10.79 5.58 1.48
CA GLN A 29 10.84 7.02 1.14
C GLN A 29 9.46 7.68 1.20
N CYS A 30 8.38 6.95 0.95
CA CYS A 30 7.01 7.41 1.14
C CYS A 30 6.57 7.41 2.61
N GLY A 31 7.46 7.08 3.56
CA GLY A 31 7.15 6.97 4.98
C GLY A 31 6.40 5.68 5.34
N ILE A 32 6.37 4.71 4.43
CA ILE A 32 5.73 3.41 4.62
C ILE A 32 6.83 2.41 4.96
N ASN A 33 6.69 1.65 6.05
CA ASN A 33 7.62 0.56 6.34
C ASN A 33 7.01 -0.77 5.86
N PRO A 34 7.22 -1.18 4.60
CA PRO A 34 6.57 -2.38 4.07
C PRO A 34 7.22 -3.65 4.63
N SER A 35 6.40 -4.69 4.84
CA SER A 35 6.90 -6.04 5.08
C SER A 35 7.48 -6.64 3.79
N GLU A 36 8.35 -7.64 3.90
CA GLU A 36 8.83 -8.37 2.71
C GLU A 36 7.67 -8.99 1.91
N LYS A 37 6.59 -9.40 2.59
CA LYS A 37 5.39 -9.95 1.95
C LYS A 37 4.69 -8.89 1.10
N LEU A 38 4.50 -7.69 1.64
CA LEU A 38 3.92 -6.57 0.91
C LEU A 38 4.75 -6.23 -0.32
N VAL A 39 6.08 -6.17 -0.18
CA VAL A 39 7.00 -5.92 -1.31
C VAL A 39 6.84 -6.97 -2.41
N GLN A 40 6.83 -8.26 -2.05
CA GLN A 40 6.63 -9.36 -3.01
C GLN A 40 5.24 -9.30 -3.68
N ARG A 41 4.20 -8.93 -2.93
CA ARG A 41 2.84 -8.75 -3.46
C ARG A 41 2.76 -7.59 -4.43
N VAL A 42 3.35 -6.44 -4.09
CA VAL A 42 3.45 -5.27 -4.97
C VAL A 42 4.21 -5.66 -6.24
N LYS A 43 5.35 -6.32 -6.10
CA LYS A 43 6.13 -6.81 -7.24
C LYS A 43 5.29 -7.70 -8.15
N SER A 44 4.61 -8.71 -7.59
CA SER A 44 3.77 -9.64 -8.36
C SER A 44 2.57 -8.95 -9.02
N LYS A 45 2.01 -7.89 -8.41
CA LYS A 45 0.93 -7.10 -9.04
C LYS A 45 1.42 -6.21 -10.18
N CYS A 46 2.66 -5.74 -10.09
CA CYS A 46 3.30 -4.94 -11.12
C CYS A 46 3.76 -5.82 -12.30
N ASP A 47 4.22 -7.04 -12.00
CA ASP A 47 4.73 -8.04 -12.94
C ASP A 47 3.57 -8.68 -13.71
N ALA A 48 3.10 -7.98 -14.74
CA ALA A 48 1.94 -8.40 -15.51
C ALA A 48 2.27 -9.57 -16.43
N ASN A 49 3.51 -9.65 -16.92
CA ASN A 49 3.95 -10.70 -17.83
C ASN A 49 4.47 -11.96 -17.09
N ASN A 50 4.64 -11.88 -15.76
CA ASN A 50 5.14 -12.93 -14.87
C ASN A 50 6.54 -13.43 -15.26
N ASP A 51 7.38 -12.57 -15.81
CA ASP A 51 8.77 -12.88 -16.16
C ASP A 51 9.72 -12.70 -14.95
N GLY A 52 9.20 -12.16 -13.85
CA GLY A 52 9.93 -11.92 -12.62
C GLY A 52 10.70 -10.61 -12.59
N LYS A 53 10.62 -9.77 -13.63
CA LYS A 53 11.36 -8.52 -13.81
C LYS A 53 10.42 -7.37 -14.13
N LEU A 54 10.45 -6.35 -13.29
CA LEU A 54 9.67 -5.14 -13.52
C LEU A 54 10.38 -4.21 -14.50
N THR A 55 9.95 -4.20 -15.76
CA THR A 55 10.59 -3.41 -16.82
C THR A 55 9.73 -2.22 -17.27
N LYS A 56 10.25 -1.40 -18.19
CA LYS A 56 9.52 -0.26 -18.75
C LYS A 56 8.18 -0.63 -19.40
N ASP A 57 8.05 -1.83 -19.94
CA ASP A 57 6.76 -2.32 -20.48
C ASP A 57 5.67 -2.39 -19.40
N GLU A 58 6.06 -2.56 -18.14
CA GLU A 58 5.16 -2.63 -16.99
C GLU A 58 5.04 -1.30 -16.25
N ALA A 59 5.70 -0.24 -16.72
CA ALA A 59 5.64 1.09 -16.11
C ALA A 59 4.20 1.57 -15.93
N ALA A 60 3.31 1.28 -16.89
CA ALA A 60 1.88 1.56 -16.78
C ALA A 60 1.26 0.89 -15.54
N ARG A 61 1.53 -0.40 -15.36
CA ARG A 61 1.00 -1.20 -14.25
C ARG A 61 1.60 -0.77 -12.92
N ILE A 62 2.89 -0.51 -12.89
CA ILE A 62 3.61 0.06 -11.73
C ILE A 62 2.95 1.38 -11.32
N GLY A 63 2.70 2.28 -12.27
CA GLY A 63 2.02 3.54 -12.00
C GLY A 63 0.62 3.36 -11.40
N GLU A 64 -0.14 2.36 -11.83
CA GLU A 64 -1.45 2.04 -11.25
C GLU A 64 -1.34 1.52 -9.80
N VAL A 65 -0.43 0.57 -9.56
CA VAL A 65 -0.23 -0.03 -8.23
C VAL A 65 0.31 1.01 -7.25
N VAL A 66 1.31 1.80 -7.66
CA VAL A 66 1.87 2.89 -6.86
C VAL A 66 0.82 3.96 -6.57
N LYS A 67 -0.02 4.31 -7.54
CA LYS A 67 -1.15 5.22 -7.31
C LYS A 67 -2.14 4.65 -6.29
N GLU A 68 -2.45 3.36 -6.37
CA GLU A 68 -3.30 2.69 -5.38
C GLU A 68 -2.70 2.74 -3.98
N ILE A 69 -1.40 2.45 -3.84
CA ILE A 69 -0.68 2.57 -2.57
C ILE A 69 -0.70 4.02 -2.09
N ALA A 70 -0.40 4.99 -2.94
CA ALA A 70 -0.40 6.41 -2.57
C ALA A 70 -1.80 6.93 -2.17
N ASP A 71 -2.86 6.48 -2.85
CA ASP A 71 -4.24 6.81 -2.48
C ASP A 71 -4.59 6.20 -1.11
N LEU A 72 -4.18 4.96 -0.83
CA LEU A 72 -4.37 4.32 0.47
C LEU A 72 -3.52 4.98 1.57
N SER A 73 -2.26 5.33 1.29
CA SER A 73 -1.39 6.04 2.21
C SER A 73 -1.88 7.46 2.49
N LYS A 74 -2.50 8.14 1.53
CA LYS A 74 -3.15 9.44 1.77
C LYS A 74 -4.29 9.35 2.78
N VAL A 75 -5.02 8.24 2.81
CA VAL A 75 -6.08 8.03 3.82
C VAL A 75 -5.49 8.05 5.23
N PHE A 76 -4.27 7.50 5.37
CA PHE A 76 -3.51 7.53 6.61
C PHE A 76 -2.94 8.93 6.87
N LEU A 77 -2.17 9.51 5.93
CA LEU A 77 -1.47 10.78 6.12
C LEU A 77 -2.39 12.00 6.29
N ASP A 78 -3.53 12.06 5.62
CA ASP A 78 -4.49 13.17 5.76
C ASP A 78 -5.15 13.20 7.15
N HIS A 79 -5.03 12.11 7.91
CA HIS A 79 -5.76 11.92 9.16
C HIS A 79 -4.91 11.43 10.34
N ASP A 80 -3.62 11.19 10.11
CA ASP A 80 -2.60 10.96 11.12
C ASP A 80 -2.46 12.24 11.96
N GLN A 81 -3.20 12.28 13.09
CA GLN A 81 -3.33 13.49 13.92
C GLN A 81 -2.08 13.76 14.75
N ASP A 82 -1.35 12.71 15.10
CA ASP A 82 -0.13 12.78 15.89
C ASP A 82 1.14 12.66 15.02
N HIS A 83 0.97 12.53 13.69
CA HIS A 83 2.02 12.45 12.69
C HIS A 83 3.02 11.32 12.97
N ASN A 84 2.53 10.25 13.58
CA ASN A 84 3.35 9.12 13.99
C ASN A 84 3.41 8.02 12.91
N PHE A 85 2.77 8.22 11.76
CA PHE A 85 2.66 7.30 10.62
C PHE A 85 1.97 5.97 10.96
N THR A 86 1.20 5.96 12.04
CA THR A 86 0.36 4.84 12.48
C THR A 86 -1.06 5.32 12.75
N MET A 87 -2.01 4.38 12.85
CA MET A 87 -3.36 4.66 13.31
C MET A 87 -3.68 3.82 14.54
N SER A 88 -4.18 4.48 15.57
CA SER A 88 -4.77 3.82 16.73
C SER A 88 -6.15 3.21 16.42
N PHE A 89 -6.63 2.33 17.29
CA PHE A 89 -7.95 1.73 17.15
C PHE A 89 -9.08 2.76 17.07
N ASP A 90 -9.00 3.84 17.85
CA ASP A 90 -10.02 4.89 17.87
C ASP A 90 -10.01 5.73 16.58
N GLU A 91 -8.82 6.03 16.05
CA GLU A 91 -8.67 6.72 14.75
C GLU A 91 -9.21 5.85 13.61
N MET A 92 -8.80 4.58 13.56
CA MET A 92 -9.26 3.66 12.52
C MET A 92 -10.75 3.38 12.62
N LYS A 93 -11.32 3.19 13.83
CA LYS A 93 -12.77 2.98 13.98
C LYS A 93 -13.59 4.17 13.49
N LYS A 94 -13.15 5.39 13.80
CA LYS A 94 -13.83 6.63 13.38
C LYS A 94 -13.73 6.83 11.86
N LYS A 95 -12.60 6.45 11.26
CA LYS A 95 -12.33 6.65 9.83
C LYS A 95 -12.78 5.50 8.94
N ALA A 96 -12.62 4.24 9.33
CA ALA A 96 -13.15 3.07 8.64
C ALA A 96 -14.62 3.28 8.27
N TYR A 97 -15.45 3.76 9.21
CA TYR A 97 -16.85 4.06 8.92
C TYR A 97 -17.05 5.06 7.78
N THR A 98 -16.22 6.11 7.70
CA THR A 98 -16.35 7.16 6.66
C THR A 98 -15.68 6.75 5.34
N PHE A 99 -14.51 6.12 5.42
CA PHE A 99 -13.74 5.67 4.27
C PHE A 99 -14.47 4.58 3.49
N TYR A 100 -15.00 3.57 4.18
CA TYR A 100 -15.72 2.46 3.55
C TYR A 100 -17.12 2.84 3.09
N THR A 101 -17.82 3.78 3.75
CA THR A 101 -19.10 4.29 3.22
C THR A 101 -18.92 5.11 1.94
N THR A 102 -17.76 5.77 1.77
CA THR A 102 -17.47 6.60 0.61
C THR A 102 -16.86 5.82 -0.57
N HIS A 103 -16.13 4.73 -0.32
CA HIS A 103 -15.47 3.91 -1.35
C HIS A 103 -15.97 2.45 -1.37
N ALA A 104 -17.21 2.21 -0.92
CA ALA A 104 -17.83 0.88 -0.84
C ALA A 104 -17.84 0.14 -2.19
N ASP A 105 -17.96 0.89 -3.29
CA ASP A 105 -17.98 0.41 -4.66
C ASP A 105 -16.65 -0.17 -5.13
N LYS A 106 -15.52 0.28 -4.54
CA LYS A 106 -14.16 -0.10 -4.97
C LYS A 106 -13.50 -1.15 -4.07
N TYR A 107 -13.84 -1.21 -2.78
CA TYR A 107 -13.14 -2.06 -1.80
C TYR A 107 -14.01 -3.11 -1.11
N GLY A 108 -15.35 -3.05 -1.20
CA GLY A 108 -16.26 -4.04 -0.61
C GLY A 108 -16.24 -4.08 0.93
N SER A 109 -17.32 -4.57 1.55
CA SER A 109 -17.46 -4.63 3.01
C SER A 109 -16.70 -5.78 3.69
N GLY A 110 -15.98 -6.62 2.94
CA GLY A 110 -15.28 -7.82 3.45
C GLY A 110 -14.02 -7.48 4.25
N ASN A 111 -13.18 -6.59 3.71
CA ASN A 111 -11.86 -6.27 4.30
C ASN A 111 -11.98 -5.48 5.61
N THR A 112 -13.13 -4.86 5.88
CA THR A 112 -13.37 -4.12 7.13
C THR A 112 -13.29 -5.03 8.35
N MET A 113 -13.76 -6.28 8.23
CA MET A 113 -13.71 -7.22 9.35
C MET A 113 -12.27 -7.64 9.65
N GLU A 114 -11.44 -7.80 8.62
CA GLU A 114 -10.03 -8.18 8.77
C GLU A 114 -9.19 -7.05 9.35
N VAL A 115 -9.38 -5.82 8.86
CA VAL A 115 -8.71 -4.64 9.40
C VAL A 115 -9.12 -4.42 10.85
N LEU A 116 -10.39 -4.57 11.22
CA LEU A 116 -10.82 -4.50 12.62
C LEU A 116 -10.31 -5.70 13.45
N ASN A 117 -10.14 -6.87 12.82
CA ASN A 117 -9.59 -8.06 13.46
C ASN A 117 -8.10 -7.93 13.78
N PHE A 118 -7.35 -7.02 13.14
CA PHE A 118 -5.97 -6.71 13.54
C PHE A 118 -5.83 -6.42 15.04
N TRP A 119 -6.78 -5.66 15.58
CA TRP A 119 -6.79 -5.35 17.01
C TRP A 119 -7.28 -6.53 17.85
N ALA A 120 -8.13 -7.44 17.35
CA ALA A 120 -8.61 -8.66 18.04
C ALA A 120 -8.92 -8.53 19.56
N GLY A 121 -9.27 -7.33 20.04
CA GLY A 121 -9.49 -7.02 21.46
C GLY A 121 -8.37 -6.26 22.18
N ASP A 122 -7.15 -6.23 21.63
CA ASP A 122 -6.05 -5.38 22.07
C ASP A 122 -6.05 -4.04 21.33
N LYS A 123 -6.66 -3.03 21.97
CA LYS A 123 -6.79 -1.67 21.43
C LYS A 123 -5.55 -0.80 21.64
N THR A 124 -4.52 -1.34 22.30
CA THR A 124 -3.25 -0.60 22.53
C THR A 124 -2.31 -0.72 21.34
N LYS A 125 -2.58 -1.64 20.42
CA LYS A 125 -1.83 -1.78 19.17
C LYS A 125 -2.04 -0.58 18.27
N GLU A 126 -0.96 -0.18 17.65
CA GLU A 126 -0.96 0.80 16.56
C GLU A 126 -0.81 0.03 15.24
N MET A 127 -1.61 0.42 14.26
CA MET A 127 -1.55 -0.15 12.91
C MET A 127 -0.69 0.77 12.05
N THR A 128 0.39 0.24 11.49
CA THR A 128 1.18 1.00 10.52
C THR A 128 0.49 1.02 9.16
N VAL A 129 0.88 1.96 8.30
CA VAL A 129 0.45 1.95 6.88
C VAL A 129 0.83 0.61 6.22
N GLY A 130 1.97 0.03 6.58
CA GLY A 130 2.40 -1.28 6.08
C GLY A 130 1.44 -2.41 6.45
N ASP A 131 1.03 -2.49 7.73
CA ASP A 131 0.07 -3.49 8.22
C ASP A 131 -1.29 -3.35 7.52
N PHE A 132 -1.76 -2.12 7.35
CA PHE A 132 -3.00 -1.84 6.64
C PHE A 132 -2.94 -2.28 5.17
N LEU A 133 -1.84 -1.95 4.48
CA LEU A 133 -1.64 -2.36 3.09
C LEU A 133 -1.54 -3.88 2.97
N ASP A 134 -0.89 -4.57 3.90
CA ASP A 134 -0.83 -6.02 3.91
C ASP A 134 -2.24 -6.65 3.96
N ILE A 135 -3.13 -6.15 4.82
CA ILE A 135 -4.52 -6.64 4.91
C ILE A 135 -5.30 -6.28 3.65
N MET A 136 -5.20 -5.05 3.16
CA MET A 136 -5.94 -4.59 1.98
C MET A 136 -5.52 -5.30 0.69
N PHE A 137 -4.27 -5.78 0.63
CA PHE A 137 -3.74 -6.54 -0.50
C PHE A 137 -3.88 -8.06 -0.32
N GLU A 138 -4.40 -8.55 0.82
CA GLU A 138 -4.54 -9.98 1.11
C GLU A 138 -5.68 -10.66 0.34
N ASP A 139 -6.84 -10.00 0.21
CA ASP A 139 -8.09 -10.60 -0.34
C ASP A 139 -8.31 -10.38 -1.86
N ARG A 140 -7.35 -9.79 -2.58
CA ARG A 140 -7.44 -9.61 -4.05
C ARG A 140 -6.79 -10.76 -4.83
N LEU A 141 -7.08 -12.01 -4.45
CA LEU A 141 -6.61 -13.25 -5.10
C LEU A 141 -7.77 -14.03 -5.72
#